data_AF-A0A4Q7WLF7-F1
#
_entry.id   AF-A0A4Q7WLF7-F1
#
_cell.length_a   1.000
_cell.length_b   1.000
_cell.length_c   1.000
_cell.angle_alpha   90.00
_cell.angle_beta   90.00
_cell.angle_gamma   90.00
#
_symmetry.space_group_name_H-M   'P 1'
#
loop_
_entity.id
_entity.type
_entity.pdbx_description
1 polymer ?
#
loop_
_entity_poly.entity_id
_entity_poly.type
_entity_poly.pdbx_seq_one_letter_code
_entity_poly.pdbx_strand_id
1 'polypeptide(L)'
;MDSEKAQLLKHLDEIQRSLLWKIEGLSDAELRRPMTSTGTNLIGIIKHLTGVTSGYLVSAFGRERETLPWEDDEELWYGLDMWATPDESTREIVAAYERACAAGARSIEELELDTPGTDHTGAAVTLRSMVLTVLLDTTRHAGHADVVREMLDGRVGSRESDPMSPDDEEYLRMYRARITGEIDRETWMEYARGQSQGGRGAAG
;
A
#
# COMPACT_ATOMS: atom_id res chain seq x y z
N MET A 1 1.59 24.44 13.21
CA MET A 1 2.01 23.04 13.02
C MET A 1 0.80 22.20 13.33
N ASP A 2 0.45 21.27 12.44
CA ASP A 2 -0.65 20.33 12.69
C ASP A 2 -0.31 19.46 13.91
N SER A 3 -1.35 19.00 14.62
CA SER A 3 -1.15 18.10 15.77
C SER A 3 -0.55 16.77 15.33
N GLU A 4 0.15 16.07 16.24
CA GLU A 4 0.65 14.70 16.00
C GLU A 4 -0.46 13.79 15.43
N LYS A 5 -1.64 13.85 16.06
CA LYS A 5 -2.83 13.10 15.66
C LYS A 5 -3.26 13.39 14.21
N ALA A 6 -3.28 14.66 13.82
CA ALA A 6 -3.61 15.07 12.46
C ALA A 6 -2.55 14.61 11.44
N GLN A 7 -1.27 14.64 11.82
CA GLN A 7 -0.18 14.15 10.95
C GLN A 7 -0.25 12.63 10.74
N LEU A 8 -0.49 11.87 11.81
CA LEU A 8 -0.65 10.41 11.73
C LEU A 8 -1.84 10.02 10.85
N LEU A 9 -3.00 10.66 11.06
CA LEU A 9 -4.19 10.39 10.25
C LEU A 9 -3.96 10.72 8.78
N LYS A 10 -3.35 11.88 8.49
CA LYS A 10 -3.01 12.30 7.13
C LYS A 10 -2.11 11.27 6.42
N HIS A 11 -1.00 10.89 7.06
CA HIS A 11 -0.04 9.98 6.42
C HIS A 11 -0.61 8.57 6.23
N LEU A 12 -1.43 8.09 7.18
CA LEU A 12 -2.12 6.82 7.04
C LEU A 12 -3.13 6.85 5.88
N ASP A 13 -3.95 7.91 5.78
CA ASP A 13 -4.90 8.08 4.68
C ASP A 13 -4.18 8.16 3.31
N GLU A 14 -3.08 8.91 3.21
CA GLU A 14 -2.30 9.02 1.98
C GLU A 14 -1.79 7.65 1.48
N ILE A 15 -1.24 6.83 2.37
CA ILE A 15 -0.70 5.52 1.98
C ILE A 15 -1.80 4.48 1.70
N GLN A 16 -2.93 4.53 2.42
CA GLN A 16 -4.09 3.68 2.16
C GLN A 16 -4.72 3.99 0.79
N ARG A 17 -4.84 5.28 0.44
CA ARG A 17 -5.30 5.70 -0.90
C ARG A 17 -4.34 5.28 -2.01
N SER A 18 -3.02 5.35 -1.76
CA SER A 18 -2.02 4.86 -2.70
C SER A 18 -2.22 3.37 -3.01
N LEU A 19 -2.47 2.54 -1.99
CA LEU A 19 -2.74 1.10 -2.18
C LEU A 19 -4.01 0.83 -3.00
N LEU A 20 -5.08 1.59 -2.77
CA LEU A 20 -6.30 1.49 -3.59
C LEU A 20 -6.01 1.86 -5.04
N TRP A 21 -5.25 2.92 -5.28
CA TRP A 21 -4.83 3.28 -6.63
C TRP A 21 -3.99 2.17 -7.29
N LYS A 22 -3.16 1.46 -6.53
CA LYS A 22 -2.34 0.34 -7.05
C LYS A 22 -3.15 -0.84 -7.57
N ILE A 23 -4.42 -0.98 -7.23
CA ILE A 23 -5.28 -2.06 -7.73
C ILE A 23 -6.23 -1.60 -8.84
N GLU A 24 -6.29 -0.30 -9.14
CA GLU A 24 -7.16 0.24 -10.17
C GLU A 24 -6.76 -0.19 -11.58
N GLY A 25 -7.76 -0.48 -12.41
CA GLY A 25 -7.59 -0.83 -13.83
C GLY A 25 -7.05 -2.23 -14.10
N LEU A 26 -6.85 -3.06 -13.07
CA LEU A 26 -6.39 -4.44 -13.21
C LEU A 26 -7.57 -5.42 -13.23
N SER A 27 -7.42 -6.52 -13.96
CA SER A 27 -8.34 -7.64 -13.91
C SER A 27 -8.20 -8.45 -12.61
N ASP A 28 -9.23 -9.20 -12.25
CA ASP A 28 -9.19 -10.10 -11.08
C ASP A 28 -8.01 -11.10 -11.15
N ALA A 29 -7.73 -11.62 -12.34
CA ALA A 29 -6.61 -12.53 -12.57
C ALA A 29 -5.25 -11.88 -12.33
N GLU A 30 -5.08 -10.60 -12.71
CA GLU A 30 -3.85 -9.84 -12.45
C GLU A 30 -3.68 -9.53 -10.96
N LEU A 31 -4.76 -9.13 -10.28
CA LEU A 31 -4.76 -8.82 -8.86
C LEU A 31 -4.37 -10.03 -8.00
N ARG A 32 -4.80 -11.23 -8.41
CA ARG A 32 -4.52 -12.51 -7.73
C ARG A 32 -3.21 -13.15 -8.15
N ARG A 33 -2.55 -12.64 -9.18
CA ARG A 33 -1.38 -13.28 -9.76
C ARG A 33 -0.23 -13.32 -8.74
N PRO A 34 0.30 -14.50 -8.38
CA PRO A 34 1.50 -14.59 -7.55
C PRO A 34 2.71 -14.06 -8.33
N MET A 35 3.31 -12.97 -7.85
CA MET A 35 4.44 -12.29 -8.53
C MET A 35 5.81 -12.59 -7.91
N THR A 36 5.84 -13.28 -6.77
CA THR A 36 7.08 -13.70 -6.09
C THR A 36 7.03 -15.19 -5.75
N SER A 37 8.17 -15.79 -5.40
CA SER A 37 8.25 -17.18 -4.94
C SER A 37 7.49 -17.44 -3.63
N THR A 38 7.26 -16.39 -2.83
CA THR A 38 6.44 -16.44 -1.60
C THR A 38 4.96 -16.20 -1.87
N GLY A 39 4.55 -15.99 -3.12
CA GLY A 39 3.15 -15.87 -3.51
C GLY A 39 2.57 -14.45 -3.41
N THR A 40 3.40 -13.42 -3.17
CA THR A 40 2.92 -12.04 -3.00
C THR A 40 2.13 -11.58 -4.23
N ASN A 41 0.92 -11.09 -3.99
CA ASN A 41 0.00 -10.57 -5.00
C ASN A 41 -0.76 -9.36 -4.42
N LEU A 42 -1.38 -8.55 -5.29
CA LEU A 42 -1.97 -7.27 -4.87
C LEU A 42 -3.21 -7.46 -4.00
N ILE A 43 -4.10 -8.40 -4.33
CA ILE A 43 -5.33 -8.57 -3.55
C ILE A 43 -5.07 -9.19 -2.17
N GLY A 44 -4.06 -10.06 -2.06
CA GLY A 44 -3.58 -10.59 -0.79
C GLY A 44 -3.06 -9.48 0.13
N ILE A 45 -2.34 -8.50 -0.41
CA ILE A 45 -1.90 -7.33 0.38
C ILE A 45 -3.12 -6.55 0.93
N ILE A 46 -4.15 -6.32 0.11
CA ILE A 46 -5.37 -5.63 0.56
C ILE A 46 -6.10 -6.43 1.64
N LYS A 47 -6.24 -7.75 1.46
CA LYS A 47 -6.87 -8.65 2.45
C LYS A 47 -6.13 -8.62 3.79
N HIS A 48 -4.80 -8.74 3.77
CA HIS A 48 -3.95 -8.65 4.95
C HIS A 48 -4.14 -7.32 5.69
N LEU A 49 -4.00 -6.20 4.97
CA LEU A 49 -4.11 -4.87 5.56
C LEU A 49 -5.54 -4.56 6.06
N THR A 50 -6.56 -5.24 5.55
CA THR A 50 -7.92 -5.20 6.09
C THR A 50 -7.95 -5.75 7.51
N GLY A 51 -7.38 -6.94 7.73
CA GLY A 51 -7.28 -7.58 9.05
C GLY A 51 -6.45 -6.75 10.02
N VAL A 52 -5.26 -6.29 9.59
CA VAL A 52 -4.35 -5.46 10.39
C VAL A 52 -5.02 -4.16 10.83
N THR A 53 -5.63 -3.41 9.90
CA THR A 53 -6.28 -2.13 10.21
C THR A 53 -7.45 -2.32 11.16
N SER A 54 -8.31 -3.31 10.88
CA SER A 54 -9.52 -3.58 11.64
C SER A 54 -9.19 -4.09 13.06
N GLY A 55 -8.22 -4.99 13.19
CA GLY A 55 -7.78 -5.54 14.46
C GLY A 55 -7.13 -4.48 15.36
N TYR A 56 -6.15 -3.75 14.84
CA TYR A 56 -5.34 -2.84 15.66
C TYR A 56 -5.98 -1.48 15.92
N LEU A 57 -6.78 -0.93 15.00
CA LEU A 57 -7.41 0.38 15.20
C LEU A 57 -8.84 0.31 15.71
N VAL A 58 -9.51 -0.85 15.63
CA VAL A 58 -10.92 -0.97 16.00
C VAL A 58 -11.12 -1.98 17.11
N SER A 59 -10.85 -3.27 16.86
CA SER A 59 -11.06 -4.32 17.88
C SER A 59 -10.23 -4.11 19.14
N ALA A 60 -8.98 -3.66 19.01
CA ALA A 60 -8.11 -3.45 20.16
C ALA A 60 -8.63 -2.42 21.18
N PHE A 61 -9.58 -1.58 20.77
CA PHE A 61 -10.20 -0.55 21.60
C PHE A 61 -11.69 -0.85 21.90
N GLY A 62 -12.13 -2.10 21.69
CA GLY A 62 -13.49 -2.55 21.98
C GLY A 62 -14.56 -1.88 21.10
N ARG A 63 -14.18 -1.37 19.93
CA ARG A 63 -15.08 -0.68 19.01
C ARG A 63 -15.72 -1.67 18.04
N GLU A 64 -16.95 -1.37 17.64
CA GLU A 64 -17.71 -2.20 16.70
C GLU A 64 -17.06 -2.21 15.31
N ARG A 65 -16.94 -3.41 14.74
CA ARG A 65 -16.47 -3.63 13.38
C ARG A 65 -17.21 -4.79 12.72
N GLU A 66 -17.16 -4.83 11.40
CA GLU A 66 -17.54 -6.00 10.62
C GLU A 66 -16.63 -7.19 10.96
N THR A 67 -17.22 -8.36 11.22
CA THR A 67 -16.52 -9.66 11.30
C THR A 67 -15.98 -10.04 9.92
N LEU A 68 -14.67 -10.30 9.85
CA LEU A 68 -14.03 -10.69 8.60
C LEU A 68 -14.22 -12.21 8.41
N PRO A 69 -14.60 -12.69 7.21
CA PRO A 69 -14.92 -14.11 7.01
C PRO A 69 -13.80 -15.11 7.34
N TRP A 70 -12.55 -14.66 7.35
CA TRP A 70 -11.35 -15.48 7.56
C TRP A 70 -10.76 -15.34 8.97
N GLU A 71 -11.43 -14.64 9.91
CA GLU A 71 -10.86 -14.33 11.22
C GLU A 71 -10.76 -15.53 12.18
N ASP A 72 -11.64 -16.52 12.02
CA ASP A 72 -11.69 -17.75 12.83
C ASP A 72 -11.00 -18.94 12.14
N ASP A 73 -10.42 -18.74 10.95
CA ASP A 73 -9.74 -19.80 10.21
C ASP A 73 -8.32 -20.00 10.74
N GLU A 74 -7.94 -21.24 11.07
CA GLU A 74 -6.60 -21.54 11.57
C GLU A 74 -5.50 -21.26 10.55
N GLU A 75 -5.81 -21.32 9.24
CA GLU A 75 -4.88 -20.98 8.17
C GLU A 75 -4.49 -19.50 8.18
N LEU A 76 -5.21 -18.63 8.90
CA LEU A 76 -4.83 -17.24 9.12
C LEU A 76 -3.39 -17.12 9.67
N TRP A 77 -3.03 -17.98 10.63
CA TRP A 77 -1.70 -18.01 11.22
C TRP A 77 -0.62 -18.58 10.28
N TYR A 78 -1.02 -19.08 9.12
CA TYR A 78 -0.16 -19.62 8.07
C TYR A 78 -0.21 -18.77 6.77
N GLY A 79 -0.82 -17.58 6.82
CA GLY A 79 -0.81 -16.61 5.73
C GLY A 79 -2.07 -16.59 4.85
N LEU A 80 -3.21 -17.12 5.32
CA LEU A 80 -4.48 -17.02 4.60
C LEU A 80 -4.88 -15.57 4.28
N ASP A 81 -4.48 -14.61 5.10
CA ASP A 81 -4.74 -13.19 4.84
C ASP A 81 -3.86 -12.59 3.74
N MET A 82 -2.78 -13.26 3.33
CA MET A 82 -1.99 -12.93 2.14
C MET A 82 -2.46 -13.64 0.87
N TRP A 83 -3.53 -14.44 0.97
CA TRP A 83 -4.11 -15.19 -0.14
C TRP A 83 -5.63 -15.01 -0.23
N ALA A 84 -6.09 -14.36 -1.30
CA ALA A 84 -7.52 -14.39 -1.64
C ALA A 84 -7.87 -15.75 -2.26
N THR A 85 -8.70 -16.53 -1.59
CA THR A 85 -9.13 -17.85 -2.06
C THR A 85 -10.01 -17.71 -3.33
N PRO A 86 -10.15 -18.76 -4.15
CA PRO A 86 -10.94 -18.69 -5.38
C PRO A 86 -12.41 -18.27 -5.19
N ASP A 87 -12.97 -18.55 -4.01
CA ASP A 87 -14.38 -18.26 -3.69
C ASP A 87 -14.59 -16.85 -3.11
N GLU A 88 -13.51 -16.20 -2.66
CA GLU A 88 -13.58 -14.82 -2.16
C GLU A 88 -13.70 -13.83 -3.30
N SER A 89 -14.61 -12.86 -3.18
CA SER A 89 -14.76 -11.79 -4.16
C SER A 89 -13.74 -10.68 -3.95
N THR A 90 -12.95 -10.36 -4.98
CA THR A 90 -12.03 -9.21 -4.96
C THR A 90 -12.75 -7.90 -4.64
N ARG A 91 -13.95 -7.70 -5.19
CA ARG A 91 -14.76 -6.50 -4.89
C ARG A 91 -15.12 -6.43 -3.41
N GLU A 92 -15.47 -7.56 -2.79
CA GLU A 92 -15.82 -7.58 -1.36
C GLU A 92 -14.60 -7.39 -0.46
N ILE A 93 -13.45 -7.96 -0.81
CA ILE A 93 -12.18 -7.73 -0.11
C ILE A 93 -11.82 -6.23 -0.13
N VAL A 94 -11.89 -5.59 -1.30
CA VAL A 94 -11.59 -4.16 -1.44
C VAL A 94 -12.59 -3.32 -0.65
N ALA A 95 -13.88 -3.64 -0.72
CA ALA A 95 -14.90 -2.91 0.03
C ALA A 95 -14.72 -3.10 1.57
N ALA A 96 -14.30 -4.28 2.02
CA ALA A 96 -13.97 -4.53 3.42
C ALA A 96 -12.74 -3.71 3.86
N TYR A 97 -11.73 -3.59 3.00
CA TYR A 97 -10.57 -2.75 3.24
C TYR A 97 -10.96 -1.27 3.42
N GLU A 98 -11.75 -0.72 2.50
CA GLU A 98 -12.24 0.67 2.59
C GLU A 98 -13.03 0.92 3.89
N ARG A 99 -13.89 -0.04 4.28
CA ARG A 99 -14.64 0.04 5.54
C ARG A 99 -13.72 -0.03 6.76
N ALA A 100 -12.70 -0.88 6.73
CA ALA A 100 -11.69 -0.98 7.80
C ALA A 100 -10.88 0.32 7.92
N CYS A 101 -10.44 0.91 6.81
CA CYS A 101 -9.76 2.22 6.78
C CYS A 101 -10.65 3.31 7.39
N ALA A 102 -11.91 3.41 6.96
CA ALA A 102 -12.86 4.39 7.51
C ALA A 102 -13.13 4.17 9.00
N ALA A 103 -13.24 2.92 9.46
CA ALA A 103 -13.42 2.60 10.88
C ALA A 103 -12.18 2.96 11.72
N GLY A 104 -10.99 2.65 11.21
CA GLY A 104 -9.72 3.02 11.84
C GLY A 104 -9.54 4.54 11.93
N ALA A 105 -9.87 5.28 10.86
CA ALA A 105 -9.87 6.74 10.87
C ALA A 105 -10.80 7.31 11.96
N ARG A 106 -12.04 6.79 12.08
CA ARG A 106 -12.96 7.19 13.16
C ARG A 106 -12.40 6.90 14.55
N SER A 107 -11.79 5.73 14.76
CA SER A 107 -11.13 5.42 16.03
C SER A 107 -10.03 6.42 16.35
N ILE A 108 -9.20 6.76 15.36
CA ILE A 108 -8.17 7.79 15.52
C ILE A 108 -8.85 9.10 15.91
N GLU A 109 -9.83 9.60 15.15
CA GLU A 109 -10.52 10.87 15.39
C GLU A 109 -11.17 10.97 16.77
N GLU A 110 -11.85 9.92 17.22
CA GLU A 110 -12.66 9.94 18.45
C GLU A 110 -11.89 9.65 19.74
N LEU A 111 -10.76 8.94 19.67
CA LEU A 111 -9.99 8.54 20.84
C LEU A 111 -8.73 9.41 21.02
N GLU A 112 -8.25 9.49 22.26
CA GLU A 112 -6.95 10.11 22.53
C GLU A 112 -5.82 9.15 22.17
N LEU A 113 -4.66 9.68 21.76
CA LEU A 113 -3.51 8.85 21.37
C LEU A 113 -3.00 7.94 22.51
N ASP A 114 -3.22 8.34 23.76
CA ASP A 114 -2.87 7.58 24.95
C ASP A 114 -3.99 6.66 25.46
N THR A 115 -5.11 6.54 24.74
CA THR A 115 -6.19 5.60 25.08
C THR A 115 -5.63 4.17 25.14
N PRO A 116 -5.80 3.46 26.27
CA PRO A 116 -5.36 2.09 26.41
C PRO A 116 -6.27 1.13 25.62
N GLY A 117 -5.67 0.06 25.10
CA GLY A 117 -6.36 -1.02 24.41
C GLY A 117 -5.71 -2.38 24.71
N THR A 118 -6.20 -3.42 24.06
CA THR A 118 -5.67 -4.79 24.14
C THR A 118 -5.64 -5.39 22.74
N ASP A 119 -4.46 -5.75 22.25
CA ASP A 119 -4.35 -6.32 20.90
C ASP A 119 -4.84 -7.79 20.85
N HIS A 120 -4.78 -8.39 19.66
CA HIS A 120 -5.24 -9.76 19.43
C HIS A 120 -4.44 -10.83 20.22
N THR A 121 -3.23 -10.49 20.70
CA THR A 121 -2.41 -11.38 21.54
C THR A 121 -2.74 -11.26 23.02
N GLY A 122 -3.60 -10.30 23.38
CA GLY A 122 -3.89 -9.94 24.77
C GLY A 122 -2.90 -8.94 25.36
N ALA A 123 -1.99 -8.37 24.57
CA ALA A 123 -1.02 -7.41 25.06
C ALA A 123 -1.64 -6.02 25.24
N ALA A 124 -1.25 -5.32 26.32
CA ALA A 124 -1.66 -3.95 26.55
C ALA A 124 -0.98 -3.00 25.55
N VAL A 125 -1.78 -2.15 24.91
CA VAL A 125 -1.34 -1.22 23.86
C VAL A 125 -1.93 0.17 24.05
N THR A 126 -1.43 1.16 23.32
CA THR A 126 -2.07 2.49 23.18
C THR A 126 -2.47 2.75 21.73
N LEU A 127 -3.44 3.63 21.51
CA LEU A 127 -3.83 4.06 20.17
C LEU A 127 -2.63 4.56 19.36
N ARG A 128 -1.74 5.36 19.97
CA ARG A 128 -0.50 5.83 19.32
C ARG A 128 0.33 4.66 18.80
N SER A 129 0.57 3.63 19.62
CA SER A 129 1.35 2.47 19.18
C SER A 129 0.67 1.71 18.05
N MET A 130 -0.65 1.58 18.06
CA MET A 130 -1.40 0.84 17.04
C MET A 130 -1.48 1.59 15.71
N VAL A 131 -1.62 2.91 15.74
CA VAL A 131 -1.54 3.75 14.53
C VAL A 131 -0.16 3.63 13.89
N LEU A 132 0.91 3.65 14.68
CA LEU A 132 2.27 3.46 14.17
C LEU A 132 2.47 2.05 13.60
N THR A 133 2.00 1.01 14.27
CA THR A 133 2.04 -0.37 13.76
C THR A 133 1.38 -0.46 12.39
N VAL A 134 0.14 0.02 12.27
CA VAL A 134 -0.63 -0.05 11.01
C VAL A 134 0.02 0.81 9.92
N LEU A 135 0.52 2.01 10.25
CA LEU A 135 1.21 2.87 9.29
C LEU A 135 2.49 2.21 8.75
N LEU A 136 3.31 1.62 9.63
CA LEU A 136 4.55 0.94 9.24
C LEU A 136 4.28 -0.27 8.35
N ASP A 137 3.26 -1.06 8.70
CA ASP A 137 2.90 -2.25 7.94
C ASP A 137 2.30 -1.90 6.57
N THR A 138 1.39 -0.93 6.55
CA THR A 138 0.80 -0.40 5.31
C THR A 138 1.87 0.17 4.39
N THR A 139 2.84 0.92 4.92
CA THR A 139 3.95 1.48 4.13
C THR A 139 4.88 0.40 3.58
N ARG A 140 5.19 -0.62 4.38
CA ARG A 140 5.99 -1.78 3.92
C ARG A 140 5.29 -2.49 2.76
N HIS A 141 4.00 -2.75 2.89
CA HIS A 141 3.21 -3.41 1.86
C HIS A 141 2.92 -2.54 0.63
N ALA A 142 2.84 -1.21 0.78
CA ALA A 142 2.78 -0.30 -0.34
C ALA A 142 4.05 -0.40 -1.21
N GLY A 143 5.23 -0.49 -0.60
CA GLY A 143 6.48 -0.75 -1.33
C GLY A 143 6.49 -2.11 -2.06
N HIS A 144 5.87 -3.15 -1.49
CA HIS A 144 5.67 -4.41 -2.20
C HIS A 144 4.70 -4.24 -3.38
N ALA A 145 3.58 -3.52 -3.17
CA ALA A 145 2.60 -3.24 -4.21
C ALA A 145 3.18 -2.41 -5.37
N ASP A 146 4.11 -1.49 -5.09
CA ASP A 146 4.85 -0.74 -6.12
C ASP A 146 5.57 -1.69 -7.09
N VAL A 147 6.38 -2.61 -6.55
CA VAL A 147 7.15 -3.56 -7.36
C VAL A 147 6.24 -4.54 -8.09
N VAL A 148 5.21 -5.05 -7.42
CA VAL A 148 4.24 -5.97 -8.03
C VAL A 148 3.49 -5.28 -9.17
N ARG A 149 3.09 -4.02 -9.00
CA ARG A 149 2.42 -3.25 -10.05
C ARG A 149 3.33 -2.99 -11.24
N GLU A 150 4.57 -2.57 -11.00
CA GLU A 150 5.56 -2.36 -12.07
C GLU A 150 5.77 -3.65 -12.88
N MET A 151 5.82 -4.82 -12.23
CA MET A 151 5.96 -6.11 -12.91
C MET A 151 4.73 -6.53 -13.72
N LEU A 152 3.53 -6.04 -13.38
CA LEU A 152 2.29 -6.39 -14.08
C LEU A 152 2.10 -5.55 -15.35
N ASP A 153 2.19 -4.23 -15.23
CA ASP A 153 1.86 -3.30 -16.32
C ASP A 153 2.83 -2.12 -16.46
N GLY A 154 3.94 -2.11 -15.74
CA GLY A 154 4.95 -1.05 -15.78
C GLY A 154 4.60 0.22 -15.02
N ARG A 155 3.41 0.32 -14.41
CA ARG A 155 3.03 1.53 -13.66
C ARG A 155 3.78 1.65 -12.34
N VAL A 156 4.22 2.86 -12.04
CA VAL A 156 5.06 3.22 -10.88
C VAL A 156 4.54 4.51 -10.22
N GLY A 157 5.07 4.87 -9.04
CA GLY A 157 4.61 6.04 -8.27
C GLY A 157 3.51 5.72 -7.26
N SER A 158 2.83 6.73 -6.73
CA SER A 158 1.84 6.61 -5.64
C SER A 158 0.42 7.08 -6.00
N ARG A 159 0.24 7.60 -7.23
CA ARG A 159 -1.02 8.14 -7.78
C ARG A 159 -0.89 8.34 -9.30
N GLU A 160 -2.02 8.55 -9.99
CA GLU A 160 -2.11 8.67 -11.46
C GLU A 160 -1.20 9.74 -12.08
N SER A 161 -0.87 10.80 -11.35
CA SER A 161 -0.01 11.91 -11.80
C SER A 161 1.20 12.12 -10.90
N ASP A 162 1.82 11.03 -10.45
CA ASP A 162 3.04 11.09 -9.66
C ASP A 162 4.20 11.63 -10.52
N PRO A 163 4.79 12.81 -10.20
CA PRO A 163 5.89 13.37 -10.99
C PRO A 163 7.17 12.52 -10.93
N MET A 164 7.22 11.56 -10.02
CA MET A 164 8.31 10.58 -9.92
C MET A 164 8.04 9.31 -10.74
N SER A 165 6.88 9.20 -11.41
CA SER A 165 6.62 8.13 -12.38
C SER A 165 7.43 8.43 -13.65
N PRO A 166 8.43 7.61 -14.01
CA PRO A 166 9.07 7.68 -15.31
C PRO A 166 8.09 7.27 -16.40
N ASP A 167 7.34 8.24 -16.92
CA ASP A 167 6.44 8.06 -18.07
C ASP A 167 7.21 8.05 -19.41
N ASP A 168 8.55 8.10 -19.35
CA ASP A 168 9.45 8.11 -20.50
C ASP A 168 10.18 6.75 -20.63
N GLU A 169 9.67 5.90 -21.54
CA GLU A 169 10.27 4.60 -21.87
C GLU A 169 11.72 4.72 -22.37
N GLU A 170 12.05 5.81 -23.07
CA GLU A 170 13.40 6.09 -23.55
C GLU A 170 14.34 6.32 -22.36
N TYR A 171 13.88 7.10 -21.39
CA TYR A 171 14.64 7.39 -20.18
C TYR A 171 14.90 6.10 -19.40
N LEU A 172 13.87 5.28 -19.18
CA LEU A 172 14.00 4.01 -18.48
C LEU A 172 14.98 3.08 -19.16
N ARG A 173 14.93 2.99 -20.49
CA ARG A 173 15.88 2.16 -21.26
C ARG A 173 17.31 2.67 -21.14
N MET A 174 17.52 3.98 -21.31
CA MET A 174 18.84 4.60 -21.19
C MET A 174 19.40 4.47 -19.77
N TYR A 175 18.56 4.64 -18.75
CA TYR A 175 18.94 4.45 -17.36
C TYR A 175 19.30 2.99 -17.07
N ARG A 176 18.48 2.03 -17.52
CA ARG A 176 18.76 0.58 -17.40
C ARG A 176 20.08 0.22 -18.07
N ALA A 177 20.27 0.60 -19.33
CA ALA A 177 21.53 0.37 -20.06
C ALA A 177 22.74 0.96 -19.31
N ARG A 178 22.58 2.13 -18.67
CA ARG A 178 23.64 2.75 -17.86
C ARG A 178 23.97 1.93 -16.61
N ILE A 179 22.98 1.45 -15.87
CA ILE A 179 23.20 0.71 -14.62
C ILE A 179 23.62 -0.75 -14.85
N THR A 180 23.31 -1.33 -16.02
CA THR A 180 23.77 -2.67 -16.44
C THR A 180 25.14 -2.64 -17.13
N GLY A 181 25.65 -1.47 -17.49
CA GLY A 181 26.95 -1.30 -18.13
C GLY A 181 26.95 -1.47 -19.65
N GLU A 182 25.76 -1.52 -20.27
CA GLU A 182 25.60 -1.52 -21.73
C GLU A 182 26.02 -0.20 -22.37
N ILE A 183 25.84 0.92 -21.65
CA ILE A 183 26.36 2.24 -22.04
C ILE A 183 27.24 2.84 -20.94
N ASP A 184 28.22 3.64 -21.35
CA ASP A 184 29.10 4.33 -20.42
C ASP A 184 28.43 5.58 -19.80
N ARG A 185 29.14 6.20 -18.85
CA ARG A 185 28.69 7.43 -18.20
C ARG A 185 28.59 8.60 -19.18
N GLU A 186 29.45 8.67 -20.19
CA GLU A 186 29.48 9.78 -21.13
C GLU A 186 28.20 9.80 -21.97
N THR A 187 27.88 8.66 -22.59
CA THR A 187 26.65 8.40 -23.37
C THR A 187 25.39 8.69 -22.55
N TRP A 188 25.34 8.22 -21.29
CA TRP A 188 24.22 8.51 -20.39
C TRP A 188 24.08 10.02 -20.08
N MET A 189 25.19 10.69 -19.77
CA MET A 189 25.15 12.10 -19.39
C MET A 189 24.81 13.01 -20.58
N GLU A 190 25.17 12.63 -21.80
CA GLU A 190 24.74 13.31 -23.02
C GLU A 190 23.21 13.25 -23.17
N TYR A 191 22.64 12.04 -23.09
CA TYR A 191 21.20 11.83 -23.14
C TYR A 191 20.44 12.59 -22.04
N ALA A 192 20.85 12.43 -20.77
CA ALA A 192 20.15 13.04 -19.64
C ALA A 192 20.17 14.57 -19.68
N ARG A 193 21.27 15.18 -20.14
CA ARG A 193 21.36 16.63 -20.34
C ARG A 193 20.48 17.11 -21.50
N GLY A 194 20.39 16.35 -22.58
CA GLY A 194 19.50 16.63 -23.71
C GLY A 194 18.03 16.75 -23.29
N GLN A 195 17.56 15.85 -22.43
CA GLN A 195 16.18 15.88 -21.89
C GLN A 195 15.90 17.14 -21.06
N SER A 196 16.83 17.54 -20.19
CA SER A 196 16.67 18.75 -19.35
C SER A 196 16.57 20.07 -20.15
N GLN A 197 17.09 20.10 -21.38
CA GLN A 197 17.03 21.28 -22.24
C GLN A 197 15.77 21.33 -23.12
N GLY A 198 15.13 20.18 -23.39
CA GLY A 198 13.89 20.08 -24.16
C GLY A 198 12.59 20.27 -23.35
N GLY A 199 12.60 19.95 -22.05
CA GLY A 199 11.39 19.84 -21.21
C GLY A 199 10.92 21.10 -20.47
N ARG A 200 11.58 22.26 -20.59
CA ARG A 200 11.14 23.54 -19.95
C ARG A 200 10.44 24.52 -20.89
N GLY A 201 9.89 24.04 -22.01
CA GLY A 201 9.31 24.88 -23.06
C GLY A 201 7.78 24.84 -23.21
N ALA A 202 7.05 23.97 -22.51
CA ALA A 202 5.62 23.78 -22.76
C ALA A 202 4.81 23.62 -21.47
N ALA A 203 4.65 24.71 -20.72
CA ALA A 203 3.55 24.92 -19.79
C ALA A 203 3.30 26.43 -19.73
N GLY A 204 2.53 26.93 -20.70
CA GLY A 204 1.99 28.27 -20.77
C GLY A 204 0.50 28.19 -21.09
#